data_AF-A0A850GEH0-F1
#
_entry.id   AF-A0A850GEH0-F1
#
_cell.length_a   1.000
_cell.length_b   1.000
_cell.length_c   1.000
_cell.angle_alpha   90.00
_cell.angle_beta   90.00
_cell.angle_gamma   90.00
#
_symmetry.space_group_name_H-M   'P 1'
#
loop_
_entity.id
_entity.type
_entity.pdbx_description
1 polymer ?
#
loop_
_entity_poly.entity_id
_entity_poly.type
_entity_poly.pdbx_seq_one_letter_code
_entity_poly.pdbx_strand_id
1 'polypeptide(L)'
;MHRKSNRPNFLPLLPALLIAGLAQACVEDIGFDDEDQGEDETADTGEDAGEHISSSQDGEVTTSLVDASSESDWVYFDLDGSAEVTDADAWELGLRRFEIIVNGGISGDAGVEVAILEGVDLDEVDAAPEDAEWVTDAVDADDDGTDELVFIDWYDYDFTTHLLSPKQRVYVVRSSEGADFGVQIDGYYSEAGTSGVLTLRWKPLG
;
A
#
# COMPACT_ATOMS: atom_id res chain seq x y z
N MET A 1 -67.31 -23.84 -36.90
CA MET A 1 -68.08 -22.75 -36.23
C MET A 1 -67.10 -21.64 -35.85
N HIS A 2 -67.45 -20.36 -35.65
CA HIS A 2 -68.59 -19.53 -36.09
C HIS A 2 -68.08 -18.07 -36.21
N ARG A 3 -68.69 -17.20 -37.05
CA ARG A 3 -68.22 -15.81 -37.30
C ARG A 3 -69.03 -14.74 -36.54
N LYS A 4 -68.44 -13.52 -36.46
CA LYS A 4 -68.97 -12.15 -36.18
C LYS A 4 -68.51 -11.60 -34.81
N SER A 5 -68.02 -10.36 -34.64
CA SER A 5 -68.43 -9.02 -35.15
C SER A 5 -69.72 -8.52 -34.49
N ASN A 6 -69.86 -7.31 -33.92
CA ASN A 6 -69.37 -6.00 -34.37
C ASN A 6 -69.27 -4.95 -33.20
N ARG A 7 -68.76 -3.72 -33.44
CA ARG A 7 -68.96 -2.51 -32.57
C ARG A 7 -70.19 -1.69 -33.07
N PRO A 8 -70.71 -0.64 -32.36
CA PRO A 8 -70.10 0.72 -32.33
C PRO A 8 -70.39 1.64 -31.09
N ASN A 9 -69.63 2.75 -30.99
CA ASN A 9 -69.90 4.16 -30.55
C ASN A 9 -70.86 4.47 -29.35
N PHE A 10 -70.61 5.50 -28.52
CA PHE A 10 -70.45 6.94 -28.87
C PHE A 10 -69.57 7.78 -27.91
N LEU A 11 -69.19 9.00 -28.35
CA LEU A 11 -68.33 10.00 -27.67
C LEU A 11 -68.88 11.44 -27.87
N PRO A 12 -68.72 12.36 -26.89
CA PRO A 12 -67.91 13.61 -27.00
C PRO A 12 -67.15 13.92 -25.65
N LEU A 13 -66.37 14.98 -25.35
CA LEU A 13 -65.70 16.15 -25.99
C LEU A 13 -64.45 16.44 -25.09
N LEU A 14 -63.24 16.90 -25.48
CA LEU A 14 -62.72 18.13 -26.16
C LEU A 14 -63.02 19.49 -25.47
N PRO A 15 -62.10 20.50 -25.49
CA PRO A 15 -60.61 20.55 -25.65
C PRO A 15 -59.95 21.35 -24.46
N ALA A 16 -58.68 21.84 -24.38
CA ALA A 16 -57.66 22.40 -25.31
C ALA A 16 -56.24 22.38 -24.64
N LEU A 17 -55.09 22.25 -25.34
CA LEU A 17 -54.24 23.26 -26.05
C LEU A 17 -53.53 24.26 -25.08
N LEU A 18 -52.21 24.56 -25.15
CA LEU A 18 -51.36 24.96 -26.31
C LEU A 18 -49.83 24.65 -26.12
N ILE A 19 -48.98 24.97 -27.12
CA ILE A 19 -47.52 24.72 -27.16
C ILE A 19 -46.73 25.97 -27.62
N ALA A 20 -45.63 26.31 -26.94
CA ALA A 20 -44.47 27.09 -27.45
C ALA A 20 -43.33 27.05 -26.40
N GLY A 21 -42.03 27.19 -26.70
CA GLY A 21 -41.34 27.27 -27.99
C GLY A 21 -39.82 27.48 -27.78
N LEU A 22 -38.98 27.02 -28.71
CA LEU A 22 -37.52 27.23 -28.68
C LEU A 22 -37.13 28.54 -29.40
N ALA A 23 -36.17 29.28 -28.83
CA ALA A 23 -35.48 30.39 -29.47
C ALA A 23 -33.99 30.40 -29.06
N GLN A 24 -33.10 30.74 -29.99
CA GLN A 24 -31.66 30.92 -29.77
C GLN A 24 -31.26 32.38 -30.06
N ALA A 25 -30.02 32.73 -29.67
CA ALA A 25 -29.39 34.05 -29.76
C ALA A 25 -29.90 35.08 -28.72
N CYS A 26 -29.08 36.02 -28.24
CA CYS A 26 -27.76 36.46 -28.71
C CYS A 26 -26.64 36.44 -27.64
N VAL A 27 -25.45 36.79 -28.10
CA VAL A 27 -24.14 37.02 -27.45
C VAL A 27 -23.50 38.17 -28.28
N GLU A 28 -22.51 38.96 -27.85
CA GLU A 28 -21.71 39.04 -26.62
C GLU A 28 -22.14 40.19 -25.65
N ASP A 29 -21.63 40.19 -24.41
CA ASP A 29 -20.74 41.30 -23.96
C ASP A 29 -19.75 40.83 -22.88
N ILE A 30 -18.65 41.59 -22.69
CA ILE A 30 -17.47 41.22 -21.89
C ILE A 30 -17.19 42.24 -20.78
N GLY A 31 -17.14 41.77 -19.53
CA GLY A 31 -16.75 42.55 -18.37
C GLY A 31 -15.53 41.94 -17.66
N PHE A 32 -14.34 42.44 -17.98
CA PHE A 32 -13.18 42.33 -17.10
C PHE A 32 -13.16 43.56 -16.19
N ASP A 33 -13.22 43.35 -14.88
CA ASP A 33 -12.54 44.17 -13.88
C ASP A 33 -12.15 43.22 -12.73
N ASP A 34 -11.04 43.53 -12.06
CA ASP A 34 -10.22 42.61 -11.28
C ASP A 34 -10.10 43.11 -9.84
N GLU A 35 -10.74 42.43 -8.87
CA GLU A 35 -10.43 42.58 -7.44
C GLU A 35 -10.45 41.22 -6.72
N ASP A 36 -9.44 41.02 -5.88
CA ASP A 36 -9.04 39.78 -5.20
C ASP A 36 -9.61 39.68 -3.78
N GLN A 37 -10.24 38.54 -3.44
CA GLN A 37 -10.08 37.76 -2.19
C GLN A 37 -11.27 36.80 -1.92
N GLY A 38 -10.98 35.67 -1.26
CA GLY A 38 -11.95 35.02 -0.34
C GLY A 38 -12.41 33.60 -0.68
N GLU A 39 -11.61 32.62 -0.27
CA GLU A 39 -12.07 31.39 0.41
C GLU A 39 -13.30 30.64 -0.17
N ASP A 40 -13.06 29.73 -1.13
CA ASP A 40 -13.91 28.54 -1.32
C ASP A 40 -13.27 27.36 -0.57
N GLU A 41 -13.77 27.11 0.65
CA GLU A 41 -13.36 26.01 1.53
C GLU A 41 -13.79 24.66 0.92
N THR A 42 -13.05 24.21 -0.08
CA THR A 42 -13.24 22.90 -0.74
C THR A 42 -12.84 21.77 0.20
N ALA A 43 -13.80 21.41 1.04
CA ALA A 43 -13.81 20.34 2.04
C ALA A 43 -12.58 19.41 2.05
N ASP A 44 -11.83 19.52 3.13
CA ASP A 44 -10.99 18.44 3.66
C ASP A 44 -11.84 17.18 3.85
N THR A 45 -11.91 16.36 2.80
CA THR A 45 -12.22 14.94 2.94
C THR A 45 -10.93 14.24 3.30
N GLY A 46 -10.51 14.43 4.55
CA GLY A 46 -9.59 13.51 5.20
C GLY A 46 -10.22 12.12 5.11
N GLU A 47 -9.73 11.31 4.18
CA GLU A 47 -9.82 9.88 4.32
C GLU A 47 -9.22 9.54 5.68
N ASP A 48 -9.96 8.75 6.45
CA ASP A 48 -9.48 8.17 7.68
C ASP A 48 -8.25 7.34 7.28
N ALA A 49 -7.05 7.88 7.53
CA ALA A 49 -5.77 7.29 7.16
C ALA A 49 -5.55 6.06 8.04
N GLY A 50 -6.27 5.00 7.67
CA GLY A 50 -6.40 3.80 8.46
C GLY A 50 -5.07 3.07 8.48
N GLU A 51 -4.67 2.69 9.70
CA GLU A 51 -3.52 1.85 10.04
C GLU A 51 -3.25 0.83 8.92
N HIS A 52 -2.21 1.07 8.13
CA HIS A 52 -1.80 0.20 7.01
C HIS A 52 -1.17 -1.09 7.55
N ILE A 53 -0.69 -1.07 8.80
CA ILE A 53 -0.23 -2.24 9.54
C ILE A 53 -1.34 -2.78 10.43
N SER A 54 -1.58 -4.10 10.39
CA SER A 54 -2.45 -4.78 11.36
C SER A 54 -1.80 -6.05 11.89
N SER A 55 -1.70 -6.16 13.22
CA SER A 55 -0.86 -7.17 13.89
C SER A 55 -1.66 -8.13 14.77
N SER A 56 -1.21 -9.39 14.83
CA SER A 56 -1.72 -10.43 15.73
C SER A 56 -0.56 -11.25 16.28
N GLN A 57 -0.66 -11.77 17.50
CA GLN A 57 0.46 -12.45 18.18
C GLN A 57 0.06 -13.83 18.68
N ASP A 58 0.90 -14.83 18.44
CA ASP A 58 0.81 -16.18 19.02
C ASP A 58 2.15 -16.58 19.63
N GLY A 59 2.16 -16.79 20.94
CA GLY A 59 3.39 -16.96 21.72
C GLY A 59 4.29 -15.72 21.63
N GLU A 60 5.50 -15.91 21.12
CA GLU A 60 6.53 -14.87 20.92
C GLU A 60 6.52 -14.30 19.49
N VAL A 61 5.78 -14.93 18.56
CA VAL A 61 5.73 -14.50 17.15
C VAL A 61 4.54 -13.59 16.90
N THR A 62 4.82 -12.40 16.39
CA THR A 62 3.83 -11.49 15.82
C THR A 62 3.72 -11.77 14.32
N THR A 63 2.48 -11.80 13.81
CA THR A 63 2.17 -11.78 12.38
C THR A 63 1.49 -10.46 12.05
N SER A 64 2.13 -9.66 11.20
CA SER A 64 1.66 -8.35 10.75
C SER A 64 1.30 -8.39 9.26
N LEU A 65 0.13 -7.88 8.92
CA LEU A 65 -0.25 -7.57 7.53
C LEU A 65 0.05 -6.09 7.28
N VAL A 66 0.79 -5.78 6.22
CA VAL A 66 1.19 -4.40 5.85
C VAL A 66 0.65 -4.08 4.46
N ASP A 67 -0.32 -3.17 4.36
CA ASP A 67 -0.89 -2.70 3.08
C ASP A 67 -0.02 -1.60 2.45
N ALA A 68 1.12 -2.03 1.91
CA ALA A 68 2.00 -1.22 1.08
C ALA A 68 1.55 -1.18 -0.39
N SER A 69 0.24 -1.24 -0.70
CA SER A 69 -0.23 -1.36 -2.09
C SER A 69 -0.16 -0.07 -2.92
N SER A 70 0.14 1.09 -2.30
CA SER A 70 0.40 2.36 -2.99
C SER A 70 1.64 2.30 -3.89
N GLU A 71 1.61 3.02 -5.01
CA GLU A 71 2.72 3.14 -5.96
C GLU A 71 3.63 4.36 -5.70
N SER A 72 3.25 5.24 -4.76
CA SER A 72 4.03 6.40 -4.35
C SER A 72 4.47 6.34 -2.89
N ASP A 73 3.59 5.86 -2.02
CA ASP A 73 3.67 6.12 -0.59
C ASP A 73 4.31 4.95 0.15
N TRP A 74 5.13 5.27 1.16
CA TRP A 74 5.82 4.28 2.01
C TRP A 74 5.06 4.09 3.32
N VAL A 75 4.92 2.84 3.75
CA VAL A 75 4.48 2.47 5.10
C VAL A 75 5.73 2.17 5.92
N TYR A 76 5.99 2.92 7.00
CA TYR A 76 7.15 2.73 7.85
C TYR A 76 6.78 1.95 9.12
N PHE A 77 7.50 0.87 9.39
CA PHE A 77 7.26 -0.05 10.49
C PHE A 77 8.36 0.05 11.54
N ASP A 78 7.98 0.53 12.72
CA ASP A 78 8.75 0.47 13.97
C ASP A 78 8.56 -0.93 14.59
N LEU A 79 9.65 -1.72 14.66
CA LEU A 79 9.60 -3.08 15.20
C LEU A 79 9.66 -3.09 16.74
N ASP A 80 10.31 -2.10 17.36
CA ASP A 80 10.36 -1.95 18.82
C ASP A 80 8.99 -1.51 19.38
N GLY A 81 8.34 -0.55 18.73
CA GLY A 81 6.98 -0.09 19.04
C GLY A 81 5.86 -0.99 18.51
N SER A 82 6.16 -1.93 17.61
CA SER A 82 5.20 -2.84 16.96
C SER A 82 4.12 -2.13 16.11
N ALA A 83 4.44 -0.96 15.54
CA ALA A 83 3.44 -0.02 15.00
C ALA A 83 3.90 0.70 13.71
N GLU A 84 2.93 1.33 13.04
CA GLU A 84 3.19 2.25 11.93
C GLU A 84 3.61 3.63 12.44
N VAL A 85 4.60 4.25 11.79
CA VAL A 85 5.22 5.54 12.16
C VAL A 85 5.51 6.41 10.92
N THR A 86 6.07 7.61 11.11
CA THR A 86 6.45 8.50 9.98
C THR A 86 7.91 8.35 9.55
N ASP A 87 8.26 8.90 8.39
CA ASP A 87 9.62 8.90 7.86
C ASP A 87 10.65 9.59 8.79
N ALA A 88 10.18 10.50 9.64
CA ALA A 88 10.97 11.27 10.60
C ALA A 88 11.12 10.60 11.99
N ASP A 89 10.46 9.46 12.23
CA ASP A 89 10.55 8.69 13.47
C ASP A 89 11.67 7.62 13.40
N ALA A 90 11.83 6.84 14.46
CA ALA A 90 12.59 5.59 14.40
C ALA A 90 11.71 4.51 13.73
N TRP A 91 12.25 3.83 12.73
CA TRP A 91 11.60 2.73 12.00
C TRP A 91 12.67 1.77 11.49
N GLU A 92 12.34 0.49 11.35
CA GLU A 92 13.29 -0.53 10.89
C GLU A 92 13.06 -0.90 9.42
N LEU A 93 11.79 -0.93 8.98
CA LEU A 93 11.41 -1.33 7.63
C LEU A 93 10.51 -0.26 7.00
N GLY A 94 10.90 0.28 5.84
CA GLY A 94 10.02 1.06 4.97
C GLY A 94 9.51 0.16 3.85
N LEU A 95 8.19 0.10 3.63
CA LEU A 95 7.56 -0.80 2.65
C LEU A 95 6.75 -0.03 1.61
N ARG A 96 7.00 -0.30 0.31
CA ARG A 96 6.20 0.22 -0.82
C ARG A 96 6.16 -0.83 -1.93
N ARG A 97 4.98 -1.32 -2.27
CA ARG A 97 4.79 -2.45 -3.20
C ARG A 97 5.68 -3.63 -2.77
N PHE A 98 6.59 -4.06 -3.63
CA PHE A 98 7.58 -5.11 -3.34
C PHE A 98 8.94 -4.55 -2.92
N GLU A 99 9.12 -3.23 -2.91
CA GLU A 99 10.32 -2.57 -2.40
C GLU A 99 10.26 -2.54 -0.88
N ILE A 100 11.37 -2.91 -0.23
CA ILE A 100 11.56 -2.82 1.21
C ILE A 100 12.94 -2.19 1.43
N ILE A 101 12.97 -1.15 2.26
CA ILE A 101 14.18 -0.40 2.66
C ILE A 101 14.37 -0.48 4.17
N VAL A 102 15.59 -0.21 4.66
CA VAL A 102 15.90 -0.10 6.09
C VAL A 102 16.34 1.32 6.48
N ASN A 103 16.19 1.72 7.74
CA ASN A 103 16.62 3.05 8.20
C ASN A 103 18.14 3.09 8.46
N GLY A 104 18.90 2.86 7.40
CA GLY A 104 20.36 2.80 7.41
C GLY A 104 20.94 3.05 6.02
N GLY A 105 22.25 3.29 5.97
CA GLY A 105 22.99 3.45 4.72
C GLY A 105 22.51 4.63 3.87
N ILE A 106 21.86 4.35 2.74
CA ILE A 106 21.28 5.37 1.83
C ILE A 106 19.83 5.72 2.15
N SER A 107 19.12 4.82 2.83
CA SER A 107 17.68 4.87 3.06
C SER A 107 17.31 5.55 4.39
N GLY A 108 18.27 5.70 5.31
CA GLY A 108 18.07 6.45 6.56
C GLY A 108 19.34 6.58 7.42
N ASP A 109 19.27 7.48 8.40
CA ASP A 109 20.39 7.82 9.31
C ASP A 109 20.34 7.06 10.65
N ALA A 110 19.30 6.25 10.94
CA ALA A 110 19.13 5.61 12.25
C ALA A 110 20.11 4.44 12.51
N GLY A 111 20.75 3.91 11.46
CA GLY A 111 21.80 2.90 11.57
C GLY A 111 21.31 1.46 11.63
N VAL A 112 20.13 1.17 11.08
CA VAL A 112 19.57 -0.18 11.00
C VAL A 112 20.43 -1.06 10.10
N GLU A 113 20.83 -2.22 10.63
CA GLU A 113 21.64 -3.23 9.96
C GLU A 113 20.90 -4.58 9.95
N VAL A 114 21.15 -5.42 8.95
CA VAL A 114 20.48 -6.71 8.77
C VAL A 114 21.47 -7.82 8.43
N ALA A 115 21.24 -9.02 8.94
CA ALA A 115 21.90 -10.24 8.50
C ALA A 115 20.89 -11.23 7.90
N ILE A 116 21.25 -11.94 6.82
CA ILE A 116 20.33 -12.79 6.05
C ILE A 116 20.63 -14.27 6.28
N LEU A 117 19.64 -15.03 6.76
CA LEU A 117 19.74 -16.46 7.08
C LEU A 117 19.00 -17.30 6.04
N GLU A 118 19.72 -17.72 5.01
CA GLU A 118 19.16 -18.46 3.86
C GLU A 118 18.71 -19.88 4.21
N GLY A 119 17.49 -20.25 3.81
CA GLY A 119 16.93 -21.59 3.99
C GLY A 119 16.44 -21.91 5.40
N VAL A 120 16.35 -20.91 6.29
CA VAL A 120 15.94 -21.02 7.70
C VAL A 120 14.46 -20.62 7.86
N ASP A 121 13.78 -21.11 8.90
CA ASP A 121 12.47 -20.58 9.35
C ASP A 121 12.60 -19.84 10.68
N LEU A 122 11.77 -18.82 10.90
CA LEU A 122 11.77 -17.97 12.09
C LEU A 122 11.62 -18.77 13.40
N ASP A 123 10.90 -19.88 13.38
CA ASP A 123 10.73 -20.75 14.57
C ASP A 123 12.02 -21.48 14.98
N GLU A 124 13.08 -21.45 14.16
CA GLU A 124 14.40 -22.04 14.45
C GLU A 124 15.46 -20.99 14.89
N VAL A 125 15.11 -19.69 14.90
CA VAL A 125 16.04 -18.58 15.19
C VAL A 125 15.70 -17.95 16.55
N ASP A 126 16.51 -18.18 17.58
CA ASP A 126 16.29 -17.61 18.93
C ASP A 126 17.25 -16.45 19.28
N ALA A 127 18.33 -16.28 18.50
CA ALA A 127 19.37 -15.26 18.69
C ALA A 127 20.01 -14.90 17.34
N ALA A 128 20.55 -13.69 17.22
CA ALA A 128 21.41 -13.32 16.11
C ALA A 128 22.72 -14.16 16.13
N PRO A 129 23.23 -14.65 14.98
CA PRO A 129 24.49 -15.40 14.95
C PRO A 129 25.71 -14.56 15.38
N GLU A 130 26.63 -15.15 16.15
CA GLU A 130 27.88 -14.48 16.59
C GLU A 130 28.80 -14.09 15.42
N ASP A 131 28.68 -14.79 14.28
CA ASP A 131 29.45 -14.60 13.05
C ASP A 131 28.60 -14.04 11.89
N ALA A 132 27.46 -13.41 12.19
CA ALA A 132 26.60 -12.76 11.21
C ALA A 132 27.33 -11.64 10.43
N GLU A 133 27.21 -11.67 9.10
CA GLU A 133 27.62 -10.56 8.22
C GLU A 133 26.46 -9.56 8.13
N TRP A 134 26.69 -8.34 8.62
CA TRP A 134 25.71 -7.27 8.70
C TRP A 134 25.81 -6.34 7.49
N VAL A 135 24.66 -6.04 6.89
CA VAL A 135 24.50 -5.16 5.71
C VAL A 135 23.41 -4.12 5.96
N THR A 136 23.41 -3.05 5.16
CA THR A 136 22.40 -1.99 5.15
C THR A 136 22.28 -1.47 3.71
N ASP A 137 21.25 -0.70 3.38
CA ASP A 137 20.98 -0.28 2.00
C ASP A 137 22.13 0.57 1.44
N ALA A 138 22.67 0.22 0.27
CA ALA A 138 23.83 0.88 -0.34
C ALA A 138 23.50 1.58 -1.66
N VAL A 139 24.35 2.54 -2.07
CA VAL A 139 24.31 3.11 -3.43
C VAL A 139 24.96 2.15 -4.41
N ASP A 140 24.33 1.99 -5.58
CA ASP A 140 24.81 1.20 -6.73
C ASP A 140 26.35 1.19 -6.84
N ALA A 141 26.97 0.08 -6.46
CA ALA A 141 28.42 -0.05 -6.38
C ALA A 141 29.05 -0.69 -7.62
N ASP A 142 28.27 -1.21 -8.59
CA ASP A 142 28.77 -1.81 -9.83
C ASP A 142 28.34 -1.13 -11.15
N ASP A 143 27.59 -0.01 -11.07
CA ASP A 143 27.14 0.88 -12.16
C ASP A 143 26.12 0.19 -13.11
N ASP A 144 25.27 -0.65 -12.53
CA ASP A 144 24.16 -1.41 -13.15
C ASP A 144 22.92 -0.54 -13.39
N GLY A 145 22.68 0.45 -12.51
CA GLY A 145 21.51 1.31 -12.46
C GLY A 145 20.55 1.03 -11.29
N THR A 146 20.96 0.20 -10.31
CA THR A 146 20.12 -0.25 -9.19
C THR A 146 20.88 -0.20 -7.86
N ASP A 147 20.31 0.47 -6.86
CA ASP A 147 20.86 0.53 -5.50
C ASP A 147 20.75 -0.83 -4.79
N GLU A 148 21.78 -1.26 -4.05
CA GLU A 148 21.76 -2.54 -3.31
C GLU A 148 20.96 -2.42 -2.00
N LEU A 149 19.64 -2.45 -2.13
CA LEU A 149 18.73 -2.58 -1.00
C LEU A 149 18.84 -4.00 -0.38
N VAL A 150 18.92 -4.09 0.95
CA VAL A 150 19.06 -5.36 1.71
C VAL A 150 18.04 -6.41 1.30
N PHE A 151 16.81 -5.98 1.02
CA PHE A 151 15.69 -6.85 0.72
C PHE A 151 15.49 -7.10 -0.78
N ILE A 152 16.30 -6.53 -1.69
CA ILE A 152 16.03 -6.51 -3.15
C ILE A 152 15.71 -7.90 -3.77
N ASP A 153 16.30 -8.97 -3.22
CA ASP A 153 16.13 -10.35 -3.69
C ASP A 153 15.05 -11.15 -2.91
N TRP A 154 14.20 -10.54 -2.08
CA TRP A 154 13.35 -11.29 -1.11
C TRP A 154 12.37 -12.31 -1.72
N TYR A 155 12.06 -12.22 -3.01
CA TYR A 155 11.11 -13.07 -3.72
C TYR A 155 11.70 -13.82 -4.92
N ASP A 156 11.06 -14.93 -5.28
CA ASP A 156 11.12 -15.54 -6.61
C ASP A 156 9.95 -15.04 -7.49
N TYR A 157 10.23 -14.74 -8.76
CA TYR A 157 9.24 -14.24 -9.73
C TYR A 157 8.94 -15.29 -10.82
N ASP A 158 7.67 -15.71 -10.93
CA ASP A 158 7.23 -16.58 -12.02
C ASP A 158 6.84 -15.76 -13.26
N PHE A 159 7.70 -15.76 -14.27
CA PHE A 159 7.47 -15.15 -15.59
C PHE A 159 6.24 -15.68 -16.35
N THR A 160 5.58 -16.76 -15.88
CA THR A 160 4.39 -17.36 -16.49
C THR A 160 3.09 -16.84 -15.88
N THR A 161 3.05 -16.66 -14.55
CA THR A 161 1.86 -16.18 -13.82
C THR A 161 1.98 -14.73 -13.37
N HIS A 162 3.17 -14.14 -13.44
CA HIS A 162 3.53 -12.82 -12.93
C HIS A 162 3.34 -12.68 -11.41
N LEU A 163 3.47 -13.78 -10.66
CA LEU A 163 3.37 -13.81 -9.21
C LEU A 163 4.75 -13.73 -8.54
N LEU A 164 4.81 -13.04 -7.40
CA LEU A 164 5.95 -13.06 -6.48
C LEU A 164 5.70 -14.12 -5.39
N SER A 165 6.68 -14.97 -5.11
CA SER A 165 6.68 -15.89 -3.96
C SER A 165 7.82 -15.50 -3.02
N PRO A 166 7.63 -15.34 -1.71
CA PRO A 166 8.75 -15.12 -0.80
C PRO A 166 9.73 -16.30 -0.81
N LYS A 167 11.02 -16.02 -0.62
CA LYS A 167 12.05 -17.05 -0.40
C LYS A 167 12.07 -17.49 1.06
N GLN A 168 12.37 -18.75 1.31
CA GLN A 168 12.59 -19.28 2.67
C GLN A 168 13.91 -18.72 3.21
N ARG A 169 13.83 -17.63 3.98
CA ARG A 169 14.96 -17.00 4.68
C ARG A 169 14.45 -16.15 5.85
N VAL A 170 15.27 -16.00 6.87
CA VAL A 170 15.03 -15.07 7.99
C VAL A 170 15.98 -13.88 7.87
N TYR A 171 15.44 -12.68 7.97
CA TYR A 171 16.18 -11.44 8.10
C TYR A 171 16.32 -11.13 9.59
N VAL A 172 17.54 -11.13 10.11
CA VAL A 172 17.83 -10.65 11.46
C VAL A 172 18.09 -9.16 11.38
N VAL A 173 17.10 -8.35 11.76
CA VAL A 173 17.13 -6.88 11.71
C VAL A 173 17.57 -6.35 13.08
N ARG A 174 18.64 -5.57 13.12
CA ARG A 174 19.06 -4.82 14.31
C ARG A 174 18.42 -3.45 14.29
N SER A 175 17.57 -3.18 15.28
CA SER A 175 16.87 -1.91 15.41
C SER A 175 17.78 -0.76 15.80
N SER A 176 17.28 0.46 15.58
CA SER A 176 17.98 1.69 15.98
C SER A 176 18.13 1.85 17.50
N GLU A 177 17.27 1.20 18.31
CA GLU A 177 17.46 1.11 19.78
C GLU A 177 18.44 -0.01 20.21
N GLY A 178 18.83 -0.89 19.28
CA GLY A 178 19.81 -1.97 19.50
C GLY A 178 19.22 -3.29 19.95
N ALA A 179 17.93 -3.53 19.71
CA ALA A 179 17.33 -4.85 19.78
C ALA A 179 17.57 -5.62 18.47
N ASP A 180 17.58 -6.96 18.53
CA ASP A 180 17.65 -7.81 17.34
C ASP A 180 16.28 -8.49 17.14
N PHE A 181 15.72 -8.39 15.93
CA PHE A 181 14.44 -8.99 15.53
C PHE A 181 14.67 -10.02 14.41
N GLY A 182 14.08 -11.21 14.54
CA GLY A 182 13.94 -12.12 13.42
C GLY A 182 12.68 -11.74 12.64
N VAL A 183 12.81 -11.55 11.32
CA VAL A 183 11.71 -11.20 10.40
C VAL A 183 11.70 -12.18 9.23
N GLN A 184 10.53 -12.70 8.88
CA GLN A 184 10.29 -13.60 7.75
C GLN A 184 9.09 -13.09 6.95
N ILE A 185 9.22 -13.05 5.62
CA ILE A 185 8.14 -12.64 4.72
C ILE A 185 7.41 -13.89 4.27
N ASP A 186 6.13 -14.02 4.64
CA ASP A 186 5.28 -15.18 4.35
C ASP A 186 4.32 -14.93 3.17
N GLY A 187 4.17 -13.68 2.70
CA GLY A 187 3.25 -13.36 1.61
C GLY A 187 3.39 -11.94 1.04
N TYR A 188 2.83 -11.75 -0.17
CA TYR A 188 2.80 -10.49 -0.93
C TYR A 188 1.38 -10.03 -1.34
N TYR A 189 0.39 -10.89 -1.10
CA TYR A 189 -0.98 -10.73 -1.58
C TYR A 189 -1.96 -10.90 -0.43
N SER A 190 -2.97 -10.02 -0.37
CA SER A 190 -4.09 -10.16 0.56
C SER A 190 -4.93 -11.41 0.26
N GLU A 191 -5.84 -11.79 1.18
CA GLU A 191 -6.82 -12.88 0.93
C GLU A 191 -7.66 -12.67 -0.35
N ALA A 192 -7.81 -11.41 -0.80
CA ALA A 192 -8.52 -11.05 -2.03
C ALA A 192 -7.64 -11.10 -3.30
N GLY A 193 -6.32 -11.30 -3.15
CA GLY A 193 -5.34 -11.29 -4.24
C GLY A 193 -4.77 -9.91 -4.59
N THR A 194 -4.96 -8.89 -3.74
CA THR A 194 -4.35 -7.56 -3.94
C THR A 194 -2.85 -7.63 -3.68
N SER A 195 -2.02 -7.29 -4.67
CA SER A 195 -0.55 -7.22 -4.55
C SER A 195 -0.10 -6.02 -3.72
N GLY A 196 1.01 -6.16 -2.99
CA GLY A 196 1.55 -5.11 -2.13
C GLY A 196 1.01 -5.16 -0.70
N VAL A 197 0.27 -6.21 -0.35
CA VAL A 197 -0.14 -6.47 1.04
C VAL A 197 0.76 -7.58 1.57
N LEU A 198 1.82 -7.20 2.28
CA LEU A 198 2.81 -8.14 2.79
C LEU A 198 2.32 -8.84 4.06
N THR A 199 2.68 -10.11 4.21
CA THR A 199 2.54 -10.85 5.47
C THR A 199 3.93 -11.00 6.07
N LEU A 200 4.18 -10.39 7.22
CA LEU A 200 5.43 -10.46 7.97
C LEU A 200 5.22 -11.29 9.23
N ARG A 201 5.93 -12.41 9.40
CA ARG A 201 6.13 -13.05 10.70
C ARG A 201 7.39 -12.48 11.33
N TRP A 202 7.34 -12.11 12.60
CA TRP A 202 8.52 -11.59 13.29
C TRP A 202 8.49 -11.81 14.80
N LYS A 203 9.67 -11.84 15.45
CA LYS A 203 9.82 -11.89 16.91
C LYS A 203 11.13 -11.20 17.35
N PRO A 204 11.18 -10.62 18.56
CA PRO A 204 12.46 -10.23 19.17
C PRO A 204 13.33 -11.47 19.46
N LEU A 205 14.64 -11.27 19.54
CA LEU A 205 15.65 -12.30 19.79
C LEU A 205 16.50 -11.93 21.03
N GLY A 206 16.73 -12.88 21.96
CA GLY A 206 17.56 -12.67 23.17
C GLY A 206 17.14 -13.40 24.44
#